data_AF-A0A8T8WFD2-F1
#
_entry.id   AF-A0A8T8WFD2-F1
#
_cell.length_a   1.000
_cell.length_b   1.000
_cell.length_c   1.000
_cell.angle_alpha   90.00
_cell.angle_beta   90.00
_cell.angle_gamma   90.00
#
_symmetry.space_group_name_H-M   'P 1'
#
loop_
_entity.id
_entity.type
_entity.pdbx_description
1 polymer ?
#
loop_
_entity_poly.entity_id
_entity_poly.type
_entity_poly.pdbx_seq_one_letter_code
_entity_poly.pdbx_strand_id
1 'polypeptide(L)'
;MGFEKFDESGAGRGRPAGTEPMISLRKSASIGVNRPALEEYFGDSEGAVMYYDEDENRVGIEPVADKDADEAAYTVSVTDSGGTIAPKAFLERYDLVPEVTTQFDPSWADDDEQSLIVLPLDSPSGTYGSADDGDDADGNDADDSDDTDADGDDGDGSDADADEE
;
A
#
# COMPACT_ATOMS: atom_id res chain seq x y z
N MET A 1 -44.27 6.11 -34.16
CA MET A 1 -43.48 5.02 -33.57
C MET A 1 -42.50 5.69 -32.62
N GLY A 2 -42.81 5.70 -31.32
CA GLY A 2 -41.99 6.34 -30.29
C GLY A 2 -41.39 5.26 -29.41
N PHE A 3 -40.09 5.32 -29.21
CA PHE A 3 -39.36 4.37 -28.37
C PHE A 3 -39.62 4.68 -26.89
N GLU A 4 -39.89 3.63 -26.11
CA GLU A 4 -40.01 3.66 -24.67
C GLU A 4 -38.60 3.63 -24.05
N LYS A 5 -38.28 4.59 -23.19
CA LYS A 5 -36.99 4.62 -22.48
C LYS A 5 -37.07 3.61 -21.33
N PHE A 6 -36.22 2.60 -21.41
CA PHE A 6 -36.00 1.63 -20.34
C PHE A 6 -35.18 2.30 -19.22
N ASP A 7 -35.81 2.49 -18.06
CA ASP A 7 -35.17 2.89 -16.82
C ASP A 7 -35.16 1.67 -15.89
N GLU A 8 -34.30 0.71 -16.19
CA GLU A 8 -33.88 -0.29 -15.21
C GLU A 8 -32.65 0.27 -14.51
N SER A 9 -32.90 1.27 -13.66
CA SER A 9 -31.98 1.67 -12.59
C SER A 9 -32.04 0.61 -11.47
N GLY A 10 -31.77 -0.65 -11.85
CA GLY A 10 -31.55 -1.76 -10.93
C GLY A 10 -30.04 -1.94 -10.77
N ALA A 11 -29.54 -1.65 -9.57
CA ALA A 11 -28.22 -2.05 -9.07
C ALA A 11 -27.05 -1.80 -10.05
N GLY A 12 -26.65 -0.53 -10.18
CA GLY A 12 -25.27 -0.06 -10.40
C GLY A 12 -24.38 -0.91 -11.31
N ARG A 13 -24.77 -1.09 -12.57
CA ARG A 13 -23.96 -1.76 -13.59
C ARG A 13 -22.74 -0.89 -13.98
N GLY A 14 -21.55 -1.31 -13.53
CA GLY A 14 -20.27 -1.02 -14.20
C GLY A 14 -19.78 0.42 -14.11
N ARG A 15 -19.23 0.78 -12.95
CA ARG A 15 -18.28 1.90 -12.85
C ARG A 15 -16.90 1.38 -13.35
N PRO A 16 -16.15 2.15 -14.15
CA PRO A 16 -14.95 1.65 -14.83
C PRO A 16 -13.90 1.16 -13.83
N ALA A 17 -13.27 0.02 -14.12
CA ALA A 17 -12.19 -0.54 -13.31
C ALA A 17 -11.10 0.53 -13.08
N GLY A 18 -10.88 0.90 -11.81
CA GLY A 18 -9.95 1.94 -11.40
C GLY A 18 -10.57 3.27 -10.92
N THR A 19 -11.89 3.33 -10.73
CA THR A 19 -12.59 4.53 -10.22
C THR A 19 -13.37 4.33 -8.91
N GLU A 20 -13.36 3.13 -8.32
CA GLU A 20 -13.91 2.94 -6.98
C GLU A 20 -12.94 3.44 -5.90
N PRO A 21 -13.40 4.24 -4.93
CA PRO A 21 -12.60 4.57 -3.76
C PRO A 21 -12.26 3.28 -3.00
N MET A 22 -10.98 3.08 -2.69
CA MET A 22 -10.48 1.88 -2.05
C MET A 22 -9.39 2.23 -1.06
N ILE A 23 -9.41 1.53 0.08
CA ILE A 23 -8.37 1.61 1.10
C ILE A 23 -7.77 0.22 1.31
N SER A 24 -6.43 0.15 1.38
CA SER A 24 -5.69 -1.08 1.54
C SER A 24 -4.86 -1.06 2.81
N LEU A 25 -5.07 -2.03 3.70
CA LEU A 25 -4.19 -2.33 4.82
C LEU A 25 -3.04 -3.21 4.34
N ARG A 26 -1.79 -2.74 4.51
CA ARG A 26 -0.57 -3.43 4.07
C ARG A 26 0.07 -4.18 5.23
N LYS A 27 0.78 -5.27 4.93
CA LYS A 27 1.56 -6.06 5.89
C LYS A 27 2.61 -5.25 6.66
N SER A 28 3.05 -4.12 6.09
CA SER A 28 3.99 -3.20 6.71
C SER A 28 3.36 -2.26 7.76
N ALA A 29 2.15 -2.56 8.24
CA ALA A 29 1.38 -1.70 9.14
C ALA A 29 1.17 -0.28 8.59
N SER A 30 0.86 -0.20 7.30
CA SER A 30 0.56 1.06 6.61
C SER A 30 -0.72 0.94 5.79
N ILE A 31 -1.39 2.06 5.58
CA ILE A 31 -2.67 2.17 4.89
C ILE A 31 -2.45 2.92 3.58
N GLY A 32 -2.73 2.24 2.47
CA GLY A 32 -2.77 2.86 1.15
C GLY A 32 -4.18 3.33 0.84
N VAL A 33 -4.33 4.60 0.50
CA VAL A 33 -5.60 5.19 0.06
C VAL A 33 -5.45 5.48 -1.44
N ASN A 34 -6.34 4.94 -2.26
CA ASN A 34 -6.25 5.23 -3.69
C ASN A 34 -6.69 6.69 -3.98
N ARG A 35 -6.32 7.19 -5.17
CA ARG A 35 -6.66 8.56 -5.58
C ARG A 35 -8.16 8.92 -5.45
N PRO A 36 -9.13 8.11 -5.94
CA PRO A 36 -10.53 8.45 -5.78
C PRO A 36 -11.00 8.44 -4.33
N ALA A 37 -10.52 7.54 -3.46
CA ALA A 37 -10.82 7.60 -2.04
C ALA A 37 -10.23 8.83 -1.36
N LEU A 38 -9.04 9.24 -1.79
CA LEU A 38 -8.44 10.46 -1.27
C LEU A 38 -9.29 11.67 -1.66
N GLU A 39 -9.67 11.81 -2.93
CA GLU A 39 -10.47 12.94 -3.41
C GLU A 39 -11.90 12.95 -2.85
N GLU A 40 -12.51 11.78 -2.66
CA GLU A 40 -13.89 11.65 -2.16
C GLU A 40 -14.00 11.83 -0.65
N TYR A 41 -13.03 11.30 0.13
CA TYR A 41 -13.14 11.26 1.59
C TYR A 41 -12.17 12.22 2.31
N PHE A 42 -10.93 12.34 1.84
CA PHE A 42 -9.90 13.12 2.53
C PHE A 42 -9.75 14.54 1.97
N GLY A 43 -10.03 14.75 0.68
CA GLY A 43 -9.82 16.01 -0.02
C GLY A 43 -8.38 16.52 0.15
N ASP A 44 -8.24 17.71 0.73
CA ASP A 44 -6.96 18.38 1.04
C ASP A 44 -6.50 18.18 2.49
N SER A 45 -7.06 17.21 3.23
CA SER A 45 -6.74 16.98 4.64
C SER A 45 -5.31 16.46 4.83
N GLU A 46 -4.55 17.09 5.73
CA GLU A 46 -3.15 16.72 6.01
C GLU A 46 -3.01 15.71 7.16
N GLY A 47 -4.09 15.51 7.94
CA GLY A 47 -4.14 14.58 9.06
C GLY A 47 -5.33 13.63 8.99
N ALA A 48 -5.24 12.55 9.77
CA ALA A 48 -6.35 11.63 9.98
C ALA A 48 -6.30 11.05 11.40
N VAL A 49 -7.41 11.14 12.11
CA VAL A 49 -7.61 10.49 13.41
C VAL A 49 -8.21 9.11 13.17
N MET A 50 -7.71 8.10 13.88
CA MET A 50 -8.17 6.72 13.72
C MET A 50 -8.88 6.23 14.97
N TYR A 51 -9.99 5.55 14.75
CA TYR A 51 -10.85 4.96 15.77
C TYR A 51 -10.96 3.47 15.52
N TYR A 52 -10.90 2.66 16.57
CA TYR A 52 -11.16 1.23 16.49
C TYR A 52 -12.45 0.94 17.23
N ASP A 53 -13.36 0.25 16.55
CA ASP A 53 -14.59 -0.27 17.11
C ASP A 53 -14.42 -1.78 17.30
N GLU A 54 -14.25 -2.19 18.56
CA GLU A 54 -14.07 -3.60 18.92
C GLU A 54 -15.37 -4.39 18.83
N ASP A 55 -16.53 -3.73 19.00
CA ASP A 55 -17.84 -4.35 19.01
C ASP A 55 -18.24 -4.83 17.61
N GLU A 56 -17.99 -4.00 16.59
CA GLU A 56 -18.31 -4.29 15.19
C GLU A 56 -17.10 -4.62 14.32
N ASN A 57 -15.91 -4.74 14.93
CA ASN A 57 -14.64 -5.07 14.28
C ASN A 57 -14.37 -4.21 13.02
N ARG A 58 -14.40 -2.89 13.21
CA ARG A 58 -14.23 -1.90 12.13
C ARG A 58 -13.30 -0.77 12.53
N VAL A 59 -12.69 -0.15 11.53
CA VAL A 59 -11.81 1.02 11.72
C VAL A 59 -12.53 2.27 11.23
N GLY A 60 -12.64 3.26 12.10
CA GLY A 60 -13.05 4.60 11.77
C GLY A 60 -11.83 5.46 11.41
N ILE A 61 -11.93 6.26 10.36
CA ILE A 61 -10.93 7.24 9.96
C ILE A 61 -11.62 8.58 9.79
N GLU A 62 -11.21 9.56 10.57
CA GLU A 62 -11.70 10.93 10.50
C GLU A 62 -10.61 11.80 9.88
N PRO A 63 -10.81 12.29 8.64
CA PRO A 63 -9.88 13.21 8.02
C PRO A 63 -9.91 14.56 8.76
N VAL A 64 -8.74 15.07 9.10
CA VAL A 64 -8.57 16.38 9.76
C VAL A 64 -7.69 17.29 8.92
N ALA A 65 -8.06 18.56 8.82
CA ALA A 65 -7.34 19.53 8.00
C ALA A 65 -5.86 19.64 8.40
N ASP A 66 -5.60 19.73 9.71
CA ASP A 66 -4.26 19.85 10.27
C ASP A 66 -3.89 18.60 11.07
N LYS A 67 -2.72 18.02 10.78
CA LYS A 67 -2.13 16.93 11.58
C LYS A 67 -1.77 17.35 13.01
N ASP A 68 -1.66 18.65 13.27
CA ASP A 68 -1.36 19.22 14.58
C ASP A 68 -2.66 19.57 15.35
N ALA A 69 -3.84 19.33 14.74
CA ALA A 69 -5.13 19.56 15.40
C ALA A 69 -5.37 18.59 16.56
N ASP A 70 -4.79 17.39 16.50
CA ASP A 70 -4.94 16.36 17.53
C ASP A 70 -3.62 15.60 17.76
N GLU A 71 -3.28 15.32 19.01
CA GLU A 71 -2.07 14.53 19.35
C GLU A 71 -2.17 13.09 18.81
N ALA A 72 -3.39 12.60 18.55
CA ALA A 72 -3.65 11.29 17.96
C ALA A 72 -3.76 11.32 16.43
N ALA A 73 -3.63 12.48 15.77
CA ALA A 73 -3.72 12.58 14.33
C ALA A 73 -2.46 12.03 13.65
N TYR A 74 -2.66 11.11 12.71
CA TYR A 74 -1.61 10.61 11.84
C TYR A 74 -1.47 11.49 10.61
N THR A 75 -0.23 11.72 10.17
CA THR A 75 0.02 12.47 8.94
C THR A 75 -0.43 11.68 7.71
N VAL A 76 -1.24 12.30 6.86
CA VAL A 76 -1.67 11.76 5.58
C VAL A 76 -0.67 12.22 4.52
N SER A 77 0.09 11.28 3.97
CA SER A 77 1.01 11.57 2.87
C SER A 77 0.27 11.49 1.54
N VAL A 78 -0.08 12.64 0.98
CA VAL A 78 -0.73 12.75 -0.32
C VAL A 78 0.30 12.78 -1.44
N THR A 79 0.13 11.93 -2.46
CA THR A 79 1.00 11.84 -3.64
C THR A 79 0.18 11.87 -4.93
N ASP A 80 0.85 12.03 -6.09
CA ASP A 80 0.22 12.01 -7.41
C ASP A 80 -0.63 10.74 -7.69
N SER A 81 -0.28 9.62 -7.08
CA SER A 81 -0.97 8.33 -7.28
C SER A 81 -2.00 7.97 -6.20
N GLY A 82 -2.08 8.73 -5.10
CA GLY A 82 -2.96 8.44 -3.97
C GLY A 82 -2.41 8.91 -2.62
N GLY A 83 -3.09 8.52 -1.54
CA GLY A 83 -2.68 8.78 -0.16
C GLY A 83 -1.98 7.59 0.49
N THR A 84 -1.14 7.86 1.48
CA THR A 84 -0.62 6.84 2.39
C THR A 84 -0.63 7.36 3.82
N ILE A 85 -1.15 6.56 4.73
CA ILE A 85 -1.17 6.83 6.17
C ILE A 85 -0.38 5.72 6.83
N ALA A 86 0.52 6.04 7.74
CA ALA A 86 1.34 5.05 8.45
C ALA A 86 0.96 4.98 9.94
N PRO A 87 -0.23 4.49 10.30
CA PRO A 87 -0.69 4.41 11.69
C PRO A 87 -0.16 3.15 12.36
N LYS A 88 1.15 2.91 12.23
CA LYS A 88 1.79 1.66 12.66
C LYS A 88 1.49 1.34 14.12
N ALA A 89 1.63 2.34 15.00
CA ALA A 89 1.37 2.18 16.43
C ALA A 89 -0.09 1.82 16.76
N PHE A 90 -1.06 2.28 15.96
CA PHE A 90 -2.48 1.95 16.15
C PHE A 90 -2.77 0.52 15.69
N LEU A 91 -2.30 0.14 14.51
CA LEU A 91 -2.52 -1.20 13.97
C LEU A 91 -1.83 -2.28 14.82
N GLU A 92 -0.60 -2.04 15.26
CA GLU A 92 0.13 -2.96 16.16
C GLU A 92 -0.53 -3.06 17.54
N ARG A 93 -1.11 -1.96 18.04
CA ARG A 93 -1.75 -1.94 19.37
C ARG A 93 -3.00 -2.81 19.43
N TYR A 94 -3.76 -2.87 18.34
CA TYR A 94 -5.01 -3.63 18.24
C TYR A 94 -4.87 -4.93 17.43
N ASP A 95 -3.63 -5.32 17.08
CA ASP A 95 -3.32 -6.52 16.28
C ASP A 95 -4.06 -6.57 14.93
N LEU A 96 -4.24 -5.40 14.30
CA LEU A 96 -4.98 -5.22 13.04
C LEU A 96 -4.07 -5.27 11.81
N VAL A 97 -2.81 -5.66 11.97
CA VAL A 97 -1.86 -5.76 10.86
C VAL A 97 -2.16 -7.07 10.11
N PRO A 98 -2.65 -7.02 8.87
CA PRO A 98 -2.97 -8.24 8.15
C PRO A 98 -1.69 -8.94 7.68
N GLU A 99 -1.70 -10.27 7.63
CA GLU A 99 -0.59 -11.07 7.11
C GLU A 99 -0.36 -10.81 5.60
N VAL A 100 -1.42 -10.48 4.88
CA VAL A 100 -1.42 -10.14 3.45
C VAL A 100 -2.05 -8.78 3.22
N THR A 101 -1.64 -8.09 2.14
CA THR A 101 -2.21 -6.77 1.86
C THR A 101 -3.70 -6.95 1.53
N THR A 102 -4.55 -6.36 2.36
CA THR A 102 -6.00 -6.55 2.31
C THR A 102 -6.67 -5.24 1.97
N GLN A 103 -7.56 -5.28 0.99
CA GLN A 103 -8.31 -4.15 0.45
C GLN A 103 -9.71 -4.16 1.01
N PHE A 104 -10.20 -2.97 1.34
CA PHE A 104 -11.51 -2.73 1.91
C PHE A 104 -12.18 -1.58 1.16
N ASP A 105 -13.50 -1.67 1.04
CA ASP A 105 -14.34 -0.60 0.52
C ASP A 105 -14.65 0.38 1.67
N PRO A 106 -14.16 1.62 1.62
CA PRO A 106 -14.54 2.64 2.58
C PRO A 106 -16.02 3.00 2.42
N SER A 107 -16.67 3.30 3.53
CA SER A 107 -18.02 3.85 3.55
C SER A 107 -18.12 4.96 4.58
N TRP A 108 -19.10 5.87 4.45
CA TRP A 108 -19.36 6.87 5.49
C TRP A 108 -20.16 6.25 6.63
N ALA A 109 -19.78 6.52 7.87
CA ALA A 109 -20.55 6.10 9.05
C ALA A 109 -21.95 6.74 9.04
N ASP A 110 -21.98 8.04 8.70
CA ASP A 110 -23.17 8.86 8.57
C ASP A 110 -23.14 9.59 7.22
N ASP A 111 -24.09 9.25 6.35
CA ASP A 111 -24.22 9.83 4.99
C ASP A 111 -24.46 11.35 5.04
N ASP A 112 -25.07 11.83 6.13
CA ASP A 112 -25.41 13.23 6.35
C ASP A 112 -24.24 14.08 6.87
N GLU A 113 -23.33 13.50 7.67
CA GLU A 113 -22.26 14.24 8.36
C GLU A 113 -20.90 14.14 7.65
N GLN A 114 -20.67 13.07 6.87
CA GLN A 114 -19.43 12.85 6.09
C GLN A 114 -18.15 13.17 6.90
N SER A 115 -18.17 12.86 8.18
CA SER A 115 -17.12 13.17 9.15
C SER A 115 -16.26 11.95 9.47
N LEU A 116 -16.85 10.75 9.41
CA LEU A 116 -16.17 9.50 9.76
C LEU A 116 -16.29 8.46 8.65
N ILE A 117 -15.13 7.99 8.19
CA ILE A 117 -14.99 6.92 7.21
C ILE A 117 -14.88 5.60 7.97
N VAL A 118 -15.75 4.64 7.70
CA VAL A 118 -15.71 3.30 8.31
C VAL A 118 -15.19 2.26 7.33
N LEU A 119 -14.31 1.40 7.84
CA LEU A 119 -13.74 0.27 7.13
C LEU A 119 -14.08 -1.02 7.88
N PRO A 120 -14.94 -1.89 7.33
CA PRO A 120 -15.28 -3.17 7.96
C PRO A 120 -14.14 -4.17 7.77
N LEU A 121 -13.52 -4.63 8.86
CA LEU A 121 -12.39 -5.58 8.78
C LEU A 121 -12.84 -7.02 8.48
N ASP A 122 -14.09 -7.36 8.80
CA ASP A 122 -14.67 -8.69 8.57
C ASP A 122 -15.04 -8.93 7.08
N SER A 123 -15.14 -7.87 6.27
CA SER A 123 -15.58 -7.94 4.87
C SER A 123 -14.54 -7.34 3.91
N PRO A 124 -13.41 -8.03 3.69
CA PRO A 124 -12.41 -7.57 2.74
C PRO A 124 -12.92 -7.67 1.30
N SER A 125 -12.74 -6.59 0.54
CA SER A 125 -13.08 -6.50 -0.88
C SER A 125 -12.15 -7.32 -1.76
N GLY A 126 -10.90 -7.50 -1.31
CA GLY A 126 -9.90 -8.33 -1.97
C GLY A 126 -8.60 -8.41 -1.19
N THR A 127 -7.84 -9.48 -1.40
CA THR A 127 -6.50 -9.66 -0.81
C THR A 127 -5.48 -9.81 -1.92
N TYR A 128 -4.35 -9.12 -1.79
CA TYR A 128 -3.25 -9.18 -2.74
C TYR A 128 -1.95 -9.57 -2.03
N GLY A 129 -1.24 -10.54 -2.61
CA GLY A 129 -0.05 -11.15 -2.02
C GLY A 129 -0.38 -12.47 -1.34
N SER A 130 0.35 -13.51 -1.69
CA SER A 130 0.35 -14.78 -0.95
C SER A 130 0.91 -14.53 0.45
N ALA A 131 0.45 -15.25 1.46
CA ALA A 131 1.00 -15.24 2.82
C ALA A 131 2.43 -15.83 2.93
N ASP A 132 3.12 -15.98 1.78
CA ASP A 132 4.37 -16.71 1.61
C ASP A 132 5.26 -15.90 0.65
N ASP A 133 5.75 -14.77 1.14
CA ASP A 133 6.99 -14.17 0.62
C ASP A 133 7.72 -13.68 1.86
N GLY A 134 8.55 -14.59 2.35
CA GLY A 134 9.30 -14.45 3.58
C GLY A 134 10.13 -13.19 3.59
N ASP A 135 10.29 -12.66 4.81
CA ASP A 135 11.49 -11.98 5.24
C ASP A 135 12.73 -12.79 4.82
N ASP A 136 13.21 -12.59 3.58
CA ASP A 136 14.61 -12.83 3.26
C ASP A 136 15.39 -11.62 3.77
N ALA A 137 15.79 -11.80 5.03
CA ALA A 137 16.73 -11.00 5.77
C ALA A 137 17.98 -10.66 4.95
N ASP A 138 18.44 -9.42 5.13
CA ASP A 138 19.84 -9.09 5.39
C ASP A 138 20.88 -10.08 4.85
N GLY A 139 21.16 -9.97 3.55
CA GLY A 139 22.36 -10.50 2.92
C GLY A 139 23.38 -9.39 2.69
N ASN A 140 23.86 -8.75 3.76
CA ASN A 140 25.09 -7.96 3.71
C ASN A 140 26.26 -8.94 3.52
N ASP A 141 26.48 -9.37 2.28
CA ASP A 141 27.67 -10.13 1.90
C ASP A 141 28.78 -9.13 1.56
N ALA A 142 29.35 -8.59 2.64
CA ALA A 142 30.70 -8.06 2.60
C ALA A 142 31.65 -9.26 2.55
N ASP A 143 31.90 -9.80 1.36
CA ASP A 143 33.04 -10.70 1.15
C ASP A 143 34.31 -9.84 1.00
N ASP A 144 34.77 -9.39 2.17
CA ASP A 144 36.15 -9.04 2.44
C ASP A 144 36.84 -10.35 2.83
N SER A 145 37.54 -10.98 1.88
CA SER A 145 38.54 -11.99 2.19
C SER A 145 39.80 -11.77 1.36
N ASP A 146 40.60 -10.88 1.93
CA ASP A 146 42.06 -10.80 2.00
C ASP A 146 42.84 -12.09 1.65
N ASP A 147 43.92 -11.89 0.89
CA ASP A 147 45.24 -12.54 1.02
C ASP A 147 45.43 -14.03 0.65
N THR A 148 46.22 -14.30 -0.40
CA THR A 148 47.63 -14.79 -0.28
C THR A 148 48.20 -15.39 -1.59
N ASP A 149 49.31 -14.77 -2.02
CA ASP A 149 50.61 -15.34 -2.43
C ASP A 149 50.84 -16.40 -3.54
N ALA A 150 51.82 -16.02 -4.37
CA ALA A 150 53.00 -16.79 -4.80
C ALA A 150 52.95 -17.73 -6.05
N ASP A 151 53.68 -17.25 -7.07
CA ASP A 151 54.79 -17.90 -7.80
C ASP A 151 54.62 -19.28 -8.47
N GLY A 152 55.05 -19.32 -9.75
CA GLY A 152 55.33 -20.53 -10.52
C GLY A 152 55.02 -20.35 -12.01
N ASP A 153 55.87 -19.72 -12.82
CA ASP A 153 57.15 -20.22 -13.36
C ASP A 153 56.96 -21.25 -14.51
N ASP A 154 57.65 -20.96 -15.61
CA ASP A 154 57.91 -21.77 -16.82
C ASP A 154 56.72 -22.16 -17.72
N GLY A 155 56.75 -22.00 -19.04
CA GLY A 155 57.84 -21.65 -19.93
C GLY A 155 57.49 -22.06 -21.37
N ASP A 156 58.16 -21.38 -22.31
CA ASP A 156 58.62 -21.87 -23.61
C ASP A 156 57.62 -22.24 -24.73
N GLY A 157 57.90 -21.71 -25.93
CA GLY A 157 57.25 -22.11 -27.18
C GLY A 157 57.28 -21.03 -28.25
N SER A 158 58.48 -20.77 -28.78
CA SER A 158 58.75 -20.08 -30.04
C SER A 158 57.84 -20.54 -31.20
N ASP A 159 57.49 -19.63 -32.11
CA ASP A 159 57.98 -19.75 -33.49
C ASP A 159 57.76 -18.46 -34.27
N ALA A 160 58.78 -18.14 -35.05
CA ALA A 160 58.85 -17.01 -35.95
C ALA A 160 58.12 -17.36 -37.25
N ASP A 161 57.53 -16.37 -37.91
CA ASP A 161 57.62 -16.33 -39.37
C ASP A 161 57.54 -14.88 -39.85
N ALA A 162 58.60 -14.50 -40.54
CA ALA A 162 58.75 -13.32 -41.34
C ALA A 162 58.45 -13.72 -42.79
N ASP A 163 57.67 -12.91 -43.50
CA ASP A 163 57.75 -12.72 -44.96
C ASP A 163 56.80 -11.56 -45.31
N GLU A 164 57.32 -10.39 -45.66
CA GLU A 164 57.40 -9.88 -47.05
C GLU A 164 56.02 -9.76 -47.72
N GLU A 165 55.53 -8.52 -47.91
CA GLU A 165 55.36 -7.84 -49.22
C GLU A 165 55.20 -6.32 -49.05
#